data_AF-E8WJ12-F1
#
_entry.id   AF-E8WJ12-F1
#
_cell.length_a   1.000
_cell.length_b   1.000
_cell.length_c   1.000
_cell.angle_alpha   90.00
_cell.angle_beta   90.00
_cell.angle_gamma   90.00
#
_symmetry.space_group_name_H-M   'P 1'
#
loop_
_entity.id
_entity.type
_entity.pdbx_description
1 polymer ?
#
loop_
_entity_poly.entity_id
_entity_poly.type
_entity_poly.pdbx_seq_one_letter_code
_entity_poly.pdbx_strand_id
1 'polypeptide(L)'
;MKRFFLACLILLCGAGVLWGAGTKKKKPLPQDFGSVTINNYSQQAGMPPVVFDHWVHRKNYTCRLCHVDIGFGMTANSTQIRAVDNGKRFFCGVCHNGSSTMNKVKIFDSCATSYTREEYKRCVKCHALEKDPAKEDAFYRFQEKMPRETFGNGINWEKAEETGQLKLVDSLDGVSFKKSSMKVQKDFALKGKVEGMPDIIFSHAKHTVWNGCEVCHPDIFVGIKKGATKYSMIDLFDGRYCGVCHDKVAFPQSDCKRCHSKPV
;
A
#
# COMPACT_ATOMS: atom_id res chain seq x y z
N MET A 1 -61.02 17.53 11.37
CA MET A 1 -60.03 16.46 11.62
C MET A 1 -59.54 15.69 10.37
N LYS A 2 -60.03 15.96 9.14
CA LYS A 2 -59.53 15.29 7.91
C LYS A 2 -58.52 16.10 7.08
N ARG A 3 -58.28 17.38 7.40
CA ARG A 3 -57.31 18.25 6.70
C ARG A 3 -55.90 18.24 7.31
N PHE A 4 -55.75 17.76 8.55
CA PHE A 4 -54.45 17.66 9.22
C PHE A 4 -53.66 16.38 8.86
N PHE A 5 -54.35 15.31 8.46
CA PHE A 5 -53.68 14.05 8.08
C PHE A 5 -53.03 14.10 6.69
N LEU A 6 -53.50 14.97 5.79
CA LEU A 6 -52.93 15.06 4.43
C LEU A 6 -51.62 15.86 4.41
N ALA A 7 -51.42 16.80 5.35
CA ALA A 7 -50.20 17.59 5.45
C ALA A 7 -49.02 16.78 6.01
N CYS A 8 -49.27 15.80 6.90
CA CYS A 8 -48.22 14.90 7.38
C CYS A 8 -47.76 13.88 6.32
N LEU A 9 -48.64 13.44 5.42
CA LEU A 9 -48.25 12.48 4.38
C LEU A 9 -47.38 13.12 3.27
N ILE A 10 -47.58 14.41 2.98
CA ILE A 10 -46.78 15.13 1.98
C ILE A 10 -45.38 15.48 2.52
N LEU A 11 -45.24 15.69 3.84
CA LEU A 11 -43.94 15.90 4.49
C LEU A 11 -43.11 14.60 4.65
N LEU A 12 -43.76 13.42 4.66
CA LEU A 12 -43.08 12.12 4.77
C LEU A 12 -42.60 11.55 3.41
N CYS A 13 -43.07 12.08 2.28
CA CYS A 13 -42.59 11.68 0.95
C CYS A 13 -41.34 12.46 0.47
N GLY A 14 -40.90 13.49 1.20
CA GLY A 14 -39.79 14.36 0.80
C GLY A 14 -38.39 13.99 1.30
N ALA A 15 -38.25 12.96 2.15
CA ALA A 15 -37.02 12.69 2.90
C ALA A 15 -36.25 11.41 2.48
N GLY A 16 -36.49 10.88 1.28
CA GLY A 16 -35.97 9.56 0.88
C GLY A 16 -34.87 9.53 -0.20
N VAL A 17 -34.50 10.65 -0.83
CA VAL A 17 -33.54 10.66 -1.95
C VAL A 17 -32.32 11.50 -1.62
N LEU A 18 -31.52 11.07 -0.65
CA LEU A 18 -30.16 11.58 -0.45
C LEU A 18 -29.23 10.48 0.04
N TRP A 19 -29.16 9.32 -0.63
CA TRP A 19 -28.00 8.43 -0.48
C TRP A 19 -27.44 8.06 -1.85
N GLY A 20 -26.22 8.53 -2.10
CA GLY A 20 -25.54 8.39 -3.38
C GLY A 20 -24.59 9.53 -3.75
N ALA A 21 -24.34 10.51 -2.87
CA ALA A 21 -23.22 11.42 -3.06
C ALA A 21 -21.91 10.68 -2.72
N GLY A 22 -21.41 9.89 -3.66
CA GLY A 22 -20.05 9.37 -3.59
C GLY A 22 -19.09 10.54 -3.43
N THR A 23 -18.51 10.70 -2.25
CA THR A 23 -17.49 11.72 -2.02
C THR A 23 -16.35 11.42 -2.98
N LYS A 24 -16.08 12.35 -3.93
CA LYS A 24 -14.92 12.23 -4.81
C LYS A 24 -13.69 12.17 -3.90
N LYS A 25 -13.11 10.98 -3.74
CA LYS A 25 -11.87 10.81 -2.96
C LYS A 25 -10.81 11.67 -3.64
N LYS A 26 -10.35 12.71 -2.94
CA LYS A 26 -9.27 13.58 -3.44
C LYS A 26 -8.04 12.71 -3.70
N LYS A 27 -7.45 12.82 -4.88
CA LYS A 27 -6.19 12.13 -5.19
C LYS A 27 -5.15 12.54 -4.13
N PRO A 28 -4.42 11.59 -3.53
CA PRO A 28 -3.38 11.93 -2.57
C PRO A 28 -2.28 12.74 -3.25
N LEU A 29 -1.60 13.59 -2.48
CA LEU A 29 -0.41 14.28 -2.96
C LEU A 29 0.69 13.25 -3.25
N PRO A 30 1.67 13.55 -4.14
CA PRO A 30 2.72 12.60 -4.50
C PRO A 30 3.46 12.00 -3.29
N GLN A 31 3.83 12.82 -2.30
CA GLN A 31 4.51 12.36 -1.08
C GLN A 31 3.63 11.50 -0.18
N ASP A 32 2.31 11.68 -0.26
CA ASP A 32 1.32 10.96 0.55
C ASP A 32 0.81 9.69 -0.17
N PHE A 33 1.11 9.50 -1.45
CA PHE A 33 0.67 8.35 -2.24
C PHE A 33 1.27 7.04 -1.70
N GLY A 34 0.42 6.08 -1.38
CA GLY A 34 0.81 4.84 -0.72
C GLY A 34 1.02 4.96 0.77
N SER A 35 0.66 6.07 1.40
CA SER A 35 0.70 6.18 2.86
C SER A 35 -0.49 5.45 3.49
N VAL A 36 -0.23 4.76 4.61
CA VAL A 36 -1.23 4.00 5.35
C VAL A 36 -1.31 4.53 6.77
N THR A 37 -2.53 4.77 7.24
CA THR A 37 -2.77 5.12 8.65
C THR A 37 -3.14 3.85 9.43
N ILE A 38 -2.39 3.57 10.48
CA ILE A 38 -2.58 2.43 11.39
C ILE A 38 -3.06 2.96 12.73
N ASN A 39 -4.24 2.52 13.16
CA ASN A 39 -4.93 2.99 14.34
C ASN A 39 -5.71 1.88 15.04
N ASN A 40 -5.17 0.66 15.10
CA ASN A 40 -5.78 -0.44 15.84
C ASN A 40 -5.94 -0.12 17.33
N TYR A 41 -4.92 0.52 17.93
CA TYR A 41 -4.84 0.76 19.37
C TYR A 41 -4.37 2.17 19.75
N SER A 42 -3.76 2.92 18.83
CA SER A 42 -3.07 4.18 19.15
C SER A 42 -4.00 5.22 19.79
N GLN A 43 -5.10 5.58 19.12
CA GLN A 43 -6.04 6.58 19.64
C GLN A 43 -6.67 6.16 20.97
N GLN A 44 -7.02 4.88 21.13
CA GLN A 44 -7.55 4.36 22.39
C GLN A 44 -6.52 4.48 23.53
N ALA A 45 -5.23 4.38 23.22
CA ALA A 45 -4.13 4.58 24.15
C ALA A 45 -3.71 6.06 24.30
N GLY A 46 -4.50 7.02 23.78
CA GLY A 46 -4.20 8.44 23.87
C GLY A 46 -3.07 8.92 22.94
N MET A 47 -2.70 8.11 21.96
CA MET A 47 -1.65 8.43 20.99
C MET A 47 -2.23 8.73 19.60
N PRO A 48 -1.59 9.60 18.81
CA PRO A 48 -1.95 9.79 17.40
C PRO A 48 -1.86 8.47 16.62
N PRO A 49 -2.65 8.28 15.56
CA PRO A 49 -2.44 7.17 14.64
C PRO A 49 -1.00 7.11 14.11
N VAL A 50 -0.53 5.91 13.80
CA VAL A 50 0.74 5.73 13.10
C VAL A 50 0.53 5.99 11.61
N VAL A 51 1.37 6.83 11.01
CA VAL A 51 1.40 6.99 9.54
C VAL A 51 2.61 6.26 9.00
N PHE A 52 2.37 5.31 8.10
CA PHE A 52 3.38 4.51 7.43
C PHE A 52 3.46 4.90 5.95
N ASP A 53 4.59 5.45 5.53
CA ASP A 53 4.80 5.82 4.13
C ASP A 53 5.57 4.72 3.38
N HIS A 54 4.94 4.12 2.37
CA HIS A 54 5.58 3.05 1.61
C HIS A 54 6.84 3.53 0.88
N TRP A 55 6.88 4.77 0.38
CA TRP A 55 8.03 5.27 -0.39
C TRP A 55 9.34 5.25 0.42
N VAL A 56 9.26 5.50 1.74
CA VAL A 56 10.42 5.50 2.65
C VAL A 56 11.03 4.11 2.76
N HIS A 57 10.19 3.07 2.73
CA HIS A 57 10.60 1.69 2.94
C HIS A 57 10.89 0.97 1.61
N ARG A 58 9.99 1.09 0.63
CA ARG A 58 10.11 0.41 -0.68
C ARG A 58 11.34 0.82 -1.46
N LYS A 59 11.93 2.00 -1.21
CA LYS A 59 13.20 2.37 -1.85
C LYS A 59 14.37 1.45 -1.46
N ASN A 60 14.23 0.68 -0.38
CA ASN A 60 15.25 -0.24 0.11
C ASN A 60 14.76 -1.69 0.25
N TYR A 61 13.45 -1.94 0.33
CA TYR A 61 12.92 -3.26 0.69
C TYR A 61 11.85 -3.74 -0.31
N THR A 62 11.80 -5.05 -0.53
CA THR A 62 10.72 -5.66 -1.32
C THR A 62 9.41 -5.72 -0.53
N CYS A 63 8.28 -5.76 -1.24
CA CYS A 63 6.96 -5.94 -0.63
C CYS A 63 6.85 -7.29 0.08
N ARG A 64 7.46 -8.35 -0.51
CA ARG A 64 7.48 -9.70 0.06
C ARG A 64 8.04 -9.71 1.48
N LEU A 65 9.14 -9.00 1.71
CA LEU A 65 9.78 -8.97 3.03
C LEU A 65 8.80 -8.49 4.11
N CYS A 66 8.05 -7.42 3.84
CA CYS A 66 7.09 -6.89 4.81
C CYS A 66 5.82 -7.74 4.90
N HIS A 67 5.25 -8.13 3.76
CA HIS A 67 3.90 -8.71 3.71
C HIS A 67 3.86 -10.24 3.83
N VAL A 68 5.01 -10.91 3.71
CA VAL A 68 5.13 -12.37 3.87
C VAL A 68 6.05 -12.70 5.04
N ASP A 69 7.29 -12.21 5.03
CA ASP A 69 8.27 -12.64 6.05
C ASP A 69 8.00 -11.99 7.40
N ILE A 70 7.70 -10.68 7.45
CA ILE A 70 7.34 -9.98 8.70
C ILE A 70 5.84 -10.17 9.04
N GLY A 71 4.99 -10.38 8.05
CA GLY A 71 3.56 -10.70 8.24
C GLY A 71 2.63 -9.49 8.36
N PHE A 72 2.97 -8.34 7.75
CA PHE A 72 2.02 -7.25 7.62
C PHE A 72 0.92 -7.60 6.60
N GLY A 73 -0.34 -7.49 7.00
CA GLY A 73 -1.47 -7.69 6.12
C GLY A 73 -1.56 -6.59 5.05
N MET A 74 -2.16 -6.93 3.91
CA MET A 74 -2.25 -6.05 2.74
C MET A 74 -3.30 -4.92 2.88
N THR A 75 -4.01 -4.87 4.01
CA THR A 75 -5.07 -3.89 4.29
C THR A 75 -4.78 -3.15 5.58
N ALA A 76 -5.02 -1.83 5.61
CA ALA A 76 -4.86 -1.01 6.80
C ALA A 76 -5.59 -1.62 8.00
N ASN A 77 -4.94 -1.64 9.17
CA ASN A 77 -5.46 -2.18 10.43
C ASN A 77 -5.76 -3.69 10.45
N SER A 78 -5.44 -4.45 9.39
CA SER A 78 -5.66 -5.90 9.39
C SER A 78 -4.72 -6.62 10.38
N THR A 79 -3.44 -6.24 10.41
CA THR A 79 -2.48 -6.72 11.41
C THR A 79 -2.68 -5.99 12.73
N GLN A 80 -2.84 -6.75 13.80
CA GLN A 80 -2.97 -6.23 15.16
C GLN A 80 -1.59 -5.93 15.76
N ILE A 81 -1.14 -4.67 15.65
CA ILE A 81 0.20 -4.26 16.07
C ILE A 81 0.12 -3.55 17.43
N ARG A 82 0.78 -4.08 18.46
CA ARG A 82 0.89 -3.43 19.78
C ARG A 82 2.31 -2.95 20.04
N ALA A 83 2.46 -1.93 20.88
CA ALA A 83 3.76 -1.41 21.29
C ALA A 83 4.63 -2.49 21.98
N VAL A 84 4.02 -3.39 22.75
CA VAL A 84 4.72 -4.52 23.39
C VAL A 84 5.30 -5.49 22.36
N ASP A 85 4.61 -5.73 21.24
CA ASP A 85 5.09 -6.64 20.19
C ASP A 85 6.25 -6.00 19.42
N ASN A 86 6.15 -4.70 19.12
CA ASN A 86 7.27 -3.92 18.59
C ASN A 86 8.49 -3.96 19.52
N GLY A 87 8.30 -3.77 20.82
CA GLY A 87 9.38 -3.89 21.82
C GLY A 87 9.99 -5.29 21.90
N LYS A 88 9.24 -6.33 21.56
CA LYS A 88 9.72 -7.72 21.40
C LYS A 88 10.30 -8.01 20.02
N ARG A 89 10.55 -6.99 19.20
CA ARG A 89 11.12 -7.06 17.85
C ARG A 89 10.21 -7.71 16.80
N PHE A 90 8.91 -7.71 17.01
CA PHE A 90 7.94 -8.03 15.95
C PHE A 90 7.56 -6.78 15.15
N PHE A 91 6.97 -6.97 13.97
CA PHE A 91 6.46 -5.89 13.11
C PHE A 91 7.53 -4.82 12.81
N CYS A 92 7.29 -3.56 13.19
CA CYS A 92 8.23 -2.48 12.98
C CYS A 92 9.53 -2.75 13.73
N GLY A 93 9.44 -3.36 14.91
CA GLY A 93 10.54 -3.74 15.77
C GLY A 93 11.52 -4.75 15.17
N VAL A 94 11.18 -5.42 14.07
CA VAL A 94 12.14 -6.28 13.34
C VAL A 94 13.35 -5.44 12.87
N CYS A 95 13.08 -4.25 12.31
CA CYS A 95 14.11 -3.34 11.81
C CYS A 95 14.37 -2.18 12.76
N HIS A 96 13.31 -1.63 13.34
CA HIS A 96 13.38 -0.56 14.32
C HIS A 96 13.64 -1.14 15.72
N ASN A 97 14.84 -1.68 15.92
CA ASN A 97 15.30 -2.31 17.17
C ASN A 97 16.53 -1.62 17.80
N GLY A 98 16.99 -0.50 17.22
CA GLY A 98 18.17 0.20 17.69
C GLY A 98 19.48 -0.57 17.51
N SER A 99 19.53 -1.58 16.64
CA SER A 99 20.75 -2.30 16.24
C SER A 99 20.87 -2.48 14.72
N SER A 100 19.75 -2.64 14.01
CA SER A 100 19.75 -2.78 12.56
C SER A 100 20.28 -1.53 11.87
N THR A 101 20.93 -1.72 10.73
CA THR A 101 21.48 -0.65 9.92
C THR A 101 20.98 -0.74 8.48
N MET A 102 20.72 0.41 7.86
CA MET A 102 20.44 0.52 6.44
C MET A 102 21.41 1.52 5.83
N ASN A 103 22.16 1.13 4.79
CA ASN A 103 23.19 1.97 4.16
C ASN A 103 24.18 2.59 5.18
N LYS A 104 24.65 1.77 6.14
CA LYS A 104 25.53 2.18 7.26
C LYS A 104 24.91 3.18 8.25
N VAL A 105 23.63 3.51 8.10
CA VAL A 105 22.89 4.35 9.05
C VAL A 105 22.10 3.45 10.00
N LYS A 106 22.28 3.69 11.30
CA LYS A 106 21.56 2.97 12.35
C LYS A 106 20.06 3.32 12.30
N ILE A 107 19.21 2.31 12.25
CA ILE A 107 17.76 2.48 12.30
C ILE A 107 17.35 2.72 13.76
N PHE A 108 16.55 3.75 13.99
CA PHE A 108 16.06 4.08 15.33
C PHE A 108 15.13 2.97 15.85
N ASP A 109 15.09 2.80 17.17
CA ASP A 109 14.26 1.78 17.81
C ASP A 109 12.75 2.16 17.79
N SER A 110 11.84 1.19 17.74
CA SER A 110 10.41 1.42 17.46
C SER A 110 9.61 1.88 18.67
N CYS A 111 9.86 1.30 19.84
CA CYS A 111 9.08 1.58 21.06
C CYS A 111 9.99 1.64 22.28
N ALA A 112 9.67 2.54 23.21
CA ALA A 112 10.25 2.57 24.54
C ALA A 112 9.26 1.98 25.55
N THR A 113 9.78 1.42 26.64
CA THR A 113 8.97 1.02 27.81
C THR A 113 8.71 2.19 28.76
N SER A 114 9.31 3.36 28.51
CA SER A 114 9.19 4.57 29.34
C SER A 114 8.78 5.79 28.51
N TYR A 115 7.83 6.58 29.01
CA TYR A 115 7.34 7.80 28.36
C TYR A 115 8.09 9.04 28.89
N THR A 116 9.35 9.18 28.51
CA THR A 116 10.12 10.40 28.80
C THR A 116 9.97 11.43 27.69
N ARG A 117 10.30 12.69 27.97
CA ARG A 117 10.30 13.76 26.96
C ARG A 117 11.26 13.48 25.80
N GLU A 118 12.36 12.79 26.07
CA GLU A 118 13.30 12.38 25.04
C GLU A 118 12.73 11.24 24.18
N GLU A 119 12.02 10.29 24.80
CA GLU A 119 11.35 9.21 24.08
C GLU A 119 10.19 9.72 23.20
N TYR A 120 9.53 10.80 23.60
CA TYR A 120 8.49 11.43 22.79
C TYR A 120 9.00 11.84 21.39
N LYS A 121 10.26 12.32 21.28
CA LYS A 121 10.87 12.69 19.98
C LYS A 121 10.96 11.49 19.03
N ARG A 122 11.01 10.26 19.56
CA ARG A 122 11.01 9.02 18.78
C ARG A 122 9.60 8.60 18.44
N CYS A 123 8.66 8.68 19.37
CA CYS A 123 7.25 8.35 19.16
C CYS A 123 6.66 9.12 17.96
N VAL A 124 6.93 10.42 17.87
CA VAL A 124 6.36 11.28 16.81
C VAL A 124 6.92 11.00 15.41
N LYS A 125 7.96 10.16 15.27
CA LYS A 125 8.44 9.69 13.97
C LYS A 125 7.44 8.74 13.30
N CYS A 126 6.61 8.06 14.09
CA CYS A 126 5.60 7.13 13.61
C CYS A 126 4.20 7.65 13.92
N HIS A 127 3.96 8.06 15.17
CA HIS A 127 2.71 8.63 15.65
C HIS A 127 2.59 10.09 15.24
N ALA A 128 2.12 10.33 14.03
CA ALA A 128 2.05 11.67 13.46
C ALA A 128 0.77 12.40 13.88
N LEU A 129 0.91 13.54 14.54
CA LEU A 129 -0.17 14.52 14.75
C LEU A 129 -0.39 15.40 13.52
N GLU A 130 0.71 15.76 12.85
CA GLU A 130 0.75 16.74 11.78
C GLU A 130 1.68 16.28 10.66
N LYS A 131 1.60 16.98 9.52
CA LYS A 131 2.53 16.77 8.40
C LYS A 131 3.93 17.18 8.82
N ASP A 132 4.92 16.42 8.36
CA ASP A 132 6.34 16.70 8.56
C ASP A 132 6.92 17.33 7.29
N PRO A 133 7.22 18.64 7.28
CA PRO A 133 7.80 19.32 6.12
C PRO A 133 9.16 18.74 5.71
N ALA A 134 9.96 18.24 6.66
CA ALA A 134 11.26 17.65 6.36
C ALA A 134 11.11 16.32 5.61
N LYS A 135 10.06 15.55 5.94
CA LYS A 135 9.72 14.32 5.21
C LYS A 135 9.24 14.62 3.79
N GLU A 136 8.44 15.67 3.62
CA GLU A 136 7.98 16.13 2.31
C GLU A 136 9.16 16.58 1.42
N ASP A 137 10.04 17.42 1.94
CA ASP A 137 11.26 17.84 1.24
C ASP A 137 12.15 16.63 0.88
N ALA A 138 12.29 15.67 1.79
CA ALA A 138 13.03 14.43 1.53
C ALA A 138 12.42 13.59 0.40
N PHE A 139 11.08 13.58 0.26
CA PHE A 139 10.41 12.91 -0.85
C PHE A 139 10.78 13.56 -2.18
N TYR A 140 10.70 14.89 -2.29
CA TYR A 140 10.98 15.58 -3.55
C TYR A 140 12.46 15.48 -3.96
N ARG A 141 13.39 15.62 -3.01
CA ARG A 141 14.83 15.37 -3.25
C ARG A 141 15.12 13.94 -3.71
N PHE A 142 14.34 12.96 -3.24
CA PHE A 142 14.43 11.59 -3.71
C PHE A 142 13.85 11.46 -5.13
N GLN A 143 12.65 11.99 -5.36
CA GLN A 143 11.97 11.96 -6.66
C GLN A 143 12.80 12.58 -7.78
N GLU A 144 13.52 13.67 -7.52
CA GLU A 144 14.39 14.34 -8.51
C GLU A 144 15.46 13.43 -9.10
N LYS A 145 15.90 12.43 -8.33
CA LYS A 145 16.95 11.49 -8.74
C LYS A 145 16.42 10.23 -9.40
N MET A 146 15.10 10.09 -9.50
CA MET A 146 14.43 8.88 -9.98
C MET A 146 13.82 9.10 -11.37
N PRO A 147 13.60 8.04 -12.17
CA PRO A 147 12.87 8.14 -13.41
C PRO A 147 11.46 8.68 -13.16
N ARG A 148 11.05 9.67 -13.96
CA ARG A 148 9.75 10.34 -13.81
C ARG A 148 8.61 9.49 -14.35
N GLU A 149 7.43 9.69 -13.76
CA GLU A 149 6.15 9.17 -14.25
C GLU A 149 5.10 10.28 -14.20
N THR A 150 4.07 10.19 -15.05
CA THR A 150 2.95 11.13 -15.08
C THR A 150 1.94 10.87 -13.95
N PHE A 151 1.75 9.61 -13.57
CA PHE A 151 0.75 9.19 -12.59
C PHE A 151 1.37 8.73 -11.26
N GLY A 152 0.50 8.56 -10.25
CA GLY A 152 0.87 8.08 -8.92
C GLY A 152 1.65 9.13 -8.14
N ASN A 153 2.79 8.73 -7.59
CA ASN A 153 3.72 9.65 -6.92
C ASN A 153 4.73 10.30 -7.88
N GLY A 154 4.57 10.12 -9.19
CA GLY A 154 5.45 10.72 -10.19
C GLY A 154 6.85 10.08 -10.27
N ILE A 155 7.01 8.86 -9.73
CA ILE A 155 8.22 8.04 -9.83
C ILE A 155 7.88 6.76 -10.61
N ASN A 156 8.66 6.45 -11.65
CA ASN A 156 8.59 5.17 -12.33
C ASN A 156 9.48 4.15 -11.61
N TRP A 157 8.91 3.51 -10.59
CA TRP A 157 9.61 2.55 -9.73
C TRP A 157 10.10 1.30 -10.46
N GLU A 158 9.35 0.84 -11.46
CA GLU A 158 9.78 -0.26 -12.34
C GLU A 158 11.07 0.12 -13.06
N LYS A 159 11.11 1.32 -13.65
CA LYS A 159 12.32 1.79 -14.36
C LYS A 159 13.49 2.04 -13.41
N ALA A 160 13.21 2.56 -12.21
CA ALA A 160 14.24 2.81 -11.19
C ALA A 160 14.92 1.50 -10.75
N GLU A 161 14.15 0.43 -10.61
CA GLU A 161 14.68 -0.89 -10.32
C GLU A 161 15.39 -1.50 -11.54
N GLU A 162 14.77 -1.51 -12.72
CA GLU A 162 15.35 -2.08 -13.95
C GLU A 162 16.73 -1.47 -14.29
N THR A 163 16.90 -0.17 -14.01
CA THR A 163 18.16 0.55 -14.26
C THR A 163 19.15 0.49 -13.09
N GLY A 164 18.84 -0.27 -12.04
CA GLY A 164 19.73 -0.49 -10.89
C GLY A 164 19.86 0.71 -9.94
N GLN A 165 18.98 1.72 -10.04
CA GLN A 165 18.98 2.87 -9.12
C GLN A 165 18.47 2.51 -7.72
N LEU A 166 17.75 1.40 -7.60
CA LEU A 166 17.27 0.85 -6.34
C LEU A 166 17.98 -0.47 -6.05
N LYS A 167 18.48 -0.60 -4.82
CA LYS A 167 19.06 -1.85 -4.30
C LYS A 167 18.11 -2.39 -3.25
N LEU A 168 17.28 -3.35 -3.66
CA LEU A 168 16.24 -3.91 -2.80
C LEU A 168 16.79 -5.05 -1.95
N VAL A 169 16.55 -4.96 -0.65
CA VAL A 169 16.73 -6.03 0.32
C VAL A 169 15.45 -6.86 0.33
N ASP A 170 15.58 -8.15 0.08
CA ASP A 170 14.46 -9.08 -0.06
C ASP A 170 14.37 -10.12 1.06
N SER A 171 15.33 -10.10 1.99
CA SER A 171 15.45 -11.04 3.08
C SER A 171 16.15 -10.40 4.29
N LEU A 172 15.80 -10.90 5.49
CA LEU A 172 16.43 -10.53 6.75
C LEU A 172 16.80 -11.79 7.55
N ASP A 173 18.01 -11.80 8.10
CA ASP A 173 18.50 -12.92 8.90
C ASP A 173 17.61 -13.13 10.14
N GLY A 174 17.24 -14.39 10.39
CA GLY A 174 16.38 -14.77 11.51
C GLY A 174 14.89 -14.41 11.35
N VAL A 175 14.50 -13.82 10.21
CA VAL A 175 13.12 -13.45 9.91
C VAL A 175 12.64 -14.13 8.63
N SER A 176 13.44 -14.03 7.56
CA SER A 176 13.07 -14.56 6.26
C SER A 176 13.33 -16.06 6.15
N PHE A 177 12.37 -16.75 5.57
CA PHE A 177 12.52 -18.16 5.20
C PHE A 177 13.21 -18.30 3.85
N LYS A 178 13.82 -19.47 3.60
CA LYS A 178 14.42 -19.78 2.31
C LYS A 178 13.35 -19.73 1.21
N LYS A 179 13.53 -18.81 0.26
CA LYS A 179 12.63 -18.65 -0.89
C LYS A 179 12.57 -19.94 -1.71
N SER A 180 11.37 -20.33 -2.11
CA SER A 180 11.22 -21.45 -3.05
C SER A 180 11.82 -21.05 -4.42
N SER A 181 12.54 -21.97 -5.05
CA SER A 181 13.19 -21.73 -6.35
C SER A 181 12.20 -21.91 -7.50
N MET A 182 11.01 -21.31 -7.41
CA MET A 182 10.00 -21.40 -8.45
C MET A 182 10.43 -20.60 -9.68
N LYS A 183 10.33 -21.23 -10.86
CA LYS A 183 10.60 -20.55 -12.13
C LYS A 183 9.54 -19.48 -12.36
N VAL A 184 10.01 -18.25 -12.61
CA VAL A 184 9.18 -17.15 -13.07
C VAL A 184 8.52 -17.56 -14.39
N GLN A 185 7.20 -17.46 -14.44
CA GLN A 185 6.43 -17.81 -15.64
C GLN A 185 6.55 -16.71 -16.69
N LYS A 186 6.42 -17.08 -17.96
CA LYS A 186 6.44 -16.12 -19.07
C LYS A 186 5.23 -15.17 -18.99
N ASP A 187 5.41 -14.00 -19.56
CA ASP A 187 4.35 -13.03 -19.76
C ASP A 187 3.21 -13.63 -20.59
N PHE A 188 1.99 -13.19 -20.32
CA PHE A 188 0.83 -13.64 -21.07
C PHE A 188 -0.22 -12.54 -21.21
N ALA A 189 -1.01 -12.66 -22.28
CA ALA A 189 -2.15 -11.78 -22.52
C ALA A 189 -3.41 -12.28 -21.78
N LEU A 190 -4.13 -11.34 -21.18
CA LEU A 190 -5.48 -11.46 -20.65
C LEU A 190 -6.43 -10.73 -21.61
N LYS A 191 -7.39 -11.46 -22.18
CA LYS A 191 -8.31 -10.89 -23.16
C LYS A 191 -9.39 -10.06 -22.48
N GLY A 192 -9.60 -8.84 -22.99
CA GLY A 192 -10.75 -8.02 -22.61
C GLY A 192 -12.05 -8.71 -23.02
N LYS A 193 -13.08 -8.63 -22.17
CA LYS A 193 -14.44 -9.11 -22.51
C LYS A 193 -15.28 -8.05 -23.23
N VAL A 194 -14.83 -6.81 -23.18
CA VAL A 194 -15.48 -5.68 -23.84
C VAL A 194 -14.93 -5.59 -25.25
N GLU A 195 -15.83 -5.58 -26.24
CA GLU A 195 -15.45 -5.44 -27.64
C GLU A 195 -14.68 -4.13 -27.87
N GLY A 196 -13.60 -4.19 -28.64
CA GLY A 196 -12.72 -3.05 -28.89
C GLY A 196 -11.71 -2.73 -27.78
N MET A 197 -11.84 -3.32 -26.58
CA MET A 197 -10.86 -3.13 -25.50
C MET A 197 -9.57 -3.94 -25.80
N PRO A 198 -8.39 -3.30 -25.83
CA PRO A 198 -7.13 -4.01 -26.03
C PRO A 198 -6.85 -5.03 -24.93
N ASP A 199 -6.08 -6.07 -25.26
CA ASP A 199 -5.64 -7.08 -24.30
C ASP A 199 -4.72 -6.48 -23.23
N ILE A 200 -4.72 -7.09 -22.05
CA ILE A 200 -3.82 -6.73 -20.94
C ILE A 200 -2.63 -7.69 -20.96
N ILE A 201 -1.40 -7.17 -20.87
CA ILE A 201 -0.21 -8.01 -20.74
C ILE A 201 0.20 -8.08 -19.28
N PHE A 202 0.17 -9.27 -18.70
CA PHE A 202 0.67 -9.51 -17.35
C PHE A 202 2.06 -10.13 -17.39
N SER A 203 3.00 -9.55 -16.64
CA SER A 203 4.37 -10.04 -16.51
C SER A 203 4.66 -10.50 -15.09
N HIS A 204 4.93 -11.79 -14.90
CA HIS A 204 5.41 -12.26 -13.60
C HIS A 204 6.78 -11.68 -13.28
N ALA A 205 7.68 -11.60 -14.26
CA ALA A 205 9.04 -11.11 -14.05
C ALA A 205 9.02 -9.74 -13.35
N LYS A 206 8.28 -8.78 -13.90
CA LYS A 206 8.15 -7.43 -13.32
C LYS A 206 7.56 -7.42 -11.91
N HIS A 207 6.57 -8.27 -11.64
CA HIS A 207 5.93 -8.31 -10.32
C HIS A 207 6.79 -9.02 -9.26
N THR A 208 7.48 -10.10 -9.64
CA THR A 208 8.25 -10.95 -8.71
C THR A 208 9.59 -10.37 -8.27
N VAL A 209 10.03 -9.24 -8.86
CA VAL A 209 11.15 -8.46 -8.33
C VAL A 209 10.80 -7.90 -6.95
N TRP A 210 9.60 -7.32 -6.83
CA TRP A 210 9.12 -6.68 -5.61
C TRP A 210 8.37 -7.64 -4.70
N ASN A 211 7.87 -8.75 -5.23
CA ASN A 211 6.95 -9.65 -4.56
C ASN A 211 7.42 -11.11 -4.57
N GLY A 212 6.78 -11.94 -3.76
CA GLY A 212 6.86 -13.40 -3.85
C GLY A 212 5.62 -13.96 -4.53
N CYS A 213 5.65 -15.24 -4.90
CA CYS A 213 4.45 -15.95 -5.36
C CYS A 213 3.35 -15.89 -4.29
N GLU A 214 3.76 -15.93 -3.02
CA GLU A 214 2.93 -15.94 -1.81
C GLU A 214 2.23 -14.61 -1.55
N VAL A 215 2.73 -13.50 -2.12
CA VAL A 215 2.06 -12.20 -2.02
C VAL A 215 0.76 -12.19 -2.82
N CYS A 216 0.72 -12.94 -3.93
CA CYS A 216 -0.42 -12.97 -4.85
C CYS A 216 -1.27 -14.23 -4.69
N HIS A 217 -0.65 -15.37 -4.41
CA HIS A 217 -1.31 -16.67 -4.42
C HIS A 217 -1.26 -17.33 -3.03
N PRO A 218 -2.36 -17.95 -2.58
CA PRO A 218 -3.66 -18.04 -3.26
C PRO A 218 -4.59 -16.84 -2.99
N ASP A 219 -4.18 -15.89 -2.15
CA ASP A 219 -5.09 -14.93 -1.50
C ASP A 219 -5.68 -13.89 -2.45
N ILE A 220 -4.87 -13.31 -3.35
CA ILE A 220 -5.33 -12.31 -4.32
C ILE A 220 -5.87 -13.00 -5.57
N PHE A 221 -5.16 -14.04 -6.05
CA PHE A 221 -5.55 -14.83 -7.20
C PHE A 221 -5.62 -16.30 -6.81
N VAL A 222 -6.82 -16.85 -6.87
CA VAL A 222 -7.11 -18.22 -6.48
C VAL A 222 -6.45 -19.19 -7.46
N GLY A 223 -5.53 -19.98 -6.91
CA GLY A 223 -4.75 -20.98 -7.66
C GLY A 223 -3.72 -20.37 -8.60
N ILE A 224 -2.95 -21.24 -9.24
CA ILE A 224 -1.83 -20.87 -10.13
C ILE A 224 -2.17 -20.98 -11.62
N LYS A 225 -3.40 -21.40 -11.95
CA LYS A 225 -3.84 -21.60 -13.33
C LYS A 225 -4.38 -20.30 -13.92
N LYS A 226 -3.91 -19.96 -15.12
CA LYS A 226 -4.41 -18.82 -15.89
C LYS A 226 -5.94 -18.92 -16.05
N GLY A 227 -6.64 -17.82 -15.75
CA GLY A 227 -8.09 -17.71 -15.92
C GLY A 227 -8.94 -18.41 -14.86
N ALA A 228 -8.33 -19.01 -13.83
CA ALA A 228 -9.08 -19.59 -12.71
C ALA A 228 -9.85 -18.53 -11.91
N THR A 229 -9.24 -17.35 -11.75
CA THR A 229 -9.86 -16.20 -11.09
C THR A 229 -10.52 -15.30 -12.14
N LYS A 230 -11.79 -14.94 -11.93
CA LYS A 230 -12.53 -14.01 -12.79
C LYS A 230 -12.75 -12.70 -12.05
N TYR A 231 -12.47 -11.60 -12.73
CA TYR A 231 -12.60 -10.25 -12.18
C TYR A 231 -12.87 -9.23 -13.30
N SER A 232 -13.19 -8.01 -12.89
CA SER A 232 -13.56 -6.87 -13.71
C SER A 232 -12.81 -5.62 -13.25
N MET A 233 -12.81 -4.57 -14.07
CA MET A 233 -12.26 -3.27 -13.68
C MET A 233 -12.94 -2.69 -12.44
N ILE A 234 -14.22 -2.97 -12.23
CA ILE A 234 -14.95 -2.53 -11.03
C ILE A 234 -14.33 -3.18 -9.78
N ASP A 235 -14.04 -4.48 -9.84
CA ASP A 235 -13.40 -5.18 -8.72
C ASP A 235 -12.00 -4.60 -8.42
N LEU A 236 -11.27 -4.20 -9.46
CA LEU A 236 -9.97 -3.53 -9.31
C LEU A 236 -10.11 -2.17 -8.64
N PHE A 237 -11.09 -1.34 -9.02
CA PHE A 237 -11.35 -0.05 -8.35
C PHE A 237 -11.82 -0.22 -6.90
N ASP A 238 -12.47 -1.33 -6.57
CA ASP A 238 -12.80 -1.72 -5.19
C ASP A 238 -11.57 -2.20 -4.39
N GLY A 239 -10.39 -2.24 -5.02
CA GLY A 239 -9.14 -2.61 -4.37
C GLY A 239 -8.92 -4.12 -4.26
N ARG A 240 -9.56 -4.92 -5.12
CA ARG A 240 -9.36 -6.38 -5.25
C ARG A 240 -8.45 -6.70 -6.44
N TYR A 241 -7.90 -7.90 -6.48
CA TYR A 241 -7.02 -8.37 -7.57
C TYR A 241 -5.85 -7.41 -7.82
N CYS A 242 -5.70 -6.87 -9.02
CA CYS A 242 -4.66 -5.88 -9.33
C CYS A 242 -4.76 -4.62 -8.44
N GLY A 243 -5.98 -4.24 -8.03
CA GLY A 243 -6.25 -3.10 -7.16
C GLY A 243 -5.85 -3.27 -5.71
N VAL A 244 -5.38 -4.45 -5.31
CA VAL A 244 -4.72 -4.61 -4.00
C VAL A 244 -3.48 -3.72 -3.94
N CYS A 245 -2.80 -3.51 -5.08
CA CYS A 245 -1.60 -2.67 -5.16
C CYS A 245 -1.81 -1.42 -6.02
N HIS A 246 -2.41 -1.55 -7.22
CA HIS A 246 -2.63 -0.41 -8.13
C HIS A 246 -3.69 0.56 -7.59
N ASP A 247 -3.45 1.86 -7.71
CA ASP A 247 -4.12 2.98 -7.02
C ASP A 247 -3.78 3.18 -5.53
N LYS A 248 -3.12 2.21 -4.89
CA LYS A 248 -2.69 2.32 -3.49
C LYS A 248 -1.21 2.60 -3.40
N VAL A 249 -0.37 1.65 -3.80
CA VAL A 249 1.09 1.71 -3.70
C VAL A 249 1.78 1.56 -5.05
N ALA A 250 1.14 0.91 -6.03
CA ALA A 250 1.59 0.83 -7.41
C ALA A 250 0.91 1.92 -8.27
N PHE A 251 1.33 2.05 -9.53
CA PHE A 251 0.80 3.09 -10.41
C PHE A 251 -0.74 3.04 -10.49
N PRO A 252 -1.41 4.20 -10.66
CA PRO A 252 -2.86 4.27 -10.72
C PRO A 252 -3.46 3.49 -11.88
N GLN A 253 -4.63 2.89 -11.68
CA GLN A 253 -5.33 2.11 -12.71
C GLN A 253 -5.87 2.98 -13.85
N SER A 254 -5.91 4.31 -13.66
CA SER A 254 -6.22 5.27 -14.71
C SER A 254 -5.12 5.39 -15.78
N ASP A 255 -3.95 4.80 -15.57
CA ASP A 255 -2.87 4.74 -16.56
C ASP A 255 -3.05 3.53 -17.49
N CYS A 256 -4.09 3.57 -18.34
CA CYS A 256 -4.57 2.43 -19.13
C CYS A 256 -3.45 1.76 -19.95
N LYS A 257 -2.55 2.56 -20.53
CA LYS A 257 -1.43 2.12 -21.38
C LYS A 257 -0.39 1.27 -20.65
N ARG A 258 -0.34 1.29 -19.31
CA ARG A 258 0.60 0.45 -18.55
C ARG A 258 0.14 -0.99 -18.43
N CYS A 259 -1.15 -1.26 -18.62
CA CYS A 259 -1.72 -2.60 -18.61
C CYS A 259 -2.07 -3.07 -20.02
N HIS A 260 -2.73 -2.20 -20.79
CA HIS A 260 -3.27 -2.53 -22.10
C HIS A 260 -2.21 -2.43 -23.20
N SER A 261 -2.17 -3.43 -24.09
CA SER A 261 -1.17 -3.54 -25.16
C SER A 261 -1.26 -2.42 -26.21
N LYS A 262 -2.37 -1.68 -26.22
CA LYS A 262 -2.66 -0.57 -27.13
C LYS A 262 -3.39 0.53 -26.36
N PRO A 263 -3.40 1.78 -26.86
CA PRO A 263 -4.23 2.85 -26.30
C PRO A 263 -5.70 2.42 -26.16
N VAL A 264 -6.31 2.84 -25.05
CA VAL A 264 -7.72 2.60 -24.69
C VAL A 264 -8.49 3.89 -24.82
#